data_AF-A0A1Z9TA48-F1
#
_entry.id   AF-A0A1Z9TA48-F1
#
_cell.length_a   1.000
_cell.length_b   1.000
_cell.length_c   1.000
_cell.angle_alpha   90.00
_cell.angle_beta   90.00
_cell.angle_gamma   90.00
#
_symmetry.space_group_name_H-M   'P 1'
#
loop_
_entity.id
_entity.type
_entity.pdbx_description
1 polymer ?
#
loop_
_entity_poly.entity_id
_entity_poly.type
_entity_poly.pdbx_seq_one_letter_code
_entity_poly.pdbx_strand_id
1 'polypeptide(L)'
;MKIKFSEILLINSSIFFLVYIFLFVLYPENSSYFTCNELIESKFINTQISYFIPVSCDLELYLTGVYEIGEIYKFDYNYQSRPLYILYVKVFYELLGLIIFNQLVLKFITFLLAHLLIISVSIYLFFLTIKKLKINIDKVKSIYIILLLSLFPIVKWGIFDASHQTLTFLQFTISFYFLVKKYKDFNKIYLLSFILGLLALSNLTFALPLFFLVYHKINSIQKVFKNFGNLLLTSIFFLIPILSWNIFIRSQGYVPYNAATTYWYQFIWLKDYILAGYENVNFNPEGSEYFCMSVPLFLKCYLNDFLRSLIYLSPLPLLCFLSYRNADNALTKKLTTSFKNLFFIFIISFSFWAFIGWYPPLRFNLYSVGSFLVLLFCLLFSMINDTKLVKLTVLTYSTYFLFLNHWNFLGVVNINYGILLSFIFLTILFFLTFKKNDKRIKKLS
;
A
#
# COMPACT_ATOMS: atom_id res chain seq x y z
N MET A 1 -7.82 -1.78 24.33
CA MET A 1 -6.79 -2.80 24.69
C MET A 1 -5.49 -2.54 23.91
N LYS A 2 -4.31 -2.96 24.37
CA LYS A 2 -3.07 -2.90 23.56
C LYS A 2 -2.89 -4.23 22.82
N ILE A 3 -3.21 -4.28 21.52
CA ILE A 3 -2.85 -5.44 20.69
C ILE A 3 -1.33 -5.46 20.51
N LYS A 4 -0.71 -6.62 20.74
CA LYS A 4 0.75 -6.77 20.60
C LYS A 4 1.12 -6.99 19.12
N PHE A 5 2.36 -6.67 18.76
CA PHE A 5 2.84 -6.90 17.39
C PHE A 5 2.78 -8.39 17.00
N SER A 6 3.16 -9.29 17.92
CA SER A 6 3.07 -10.74 17.70
C SER A 6 1.65 -11.23 17.45
N GLU A 7 0.65 -10.63 18.10
CA GLU A 7 -0.77 -10.94 17.86
C GLU A 7 -1.20 -10.49 16.46
N ILE A 8 -0.78 -9.30 16.01
CA ILE A 8 -1.05 -8.84 14.64
C ILE A 8 -0.43 -9.79 13.61
N LEU A 9 0.83 -10.20 13.83
CA LEU A 9 1.54 -11.11 12.93
C LEU A 9 0.81 -12.46 12.81
N LEU A 10 0.39 -13.05 13.94
CA LEU A 10 -0.36 -14.30 13.95
C LEU A 10 -1.72 -14.17 13.25
N ILE A 11 -2.48 -13.12 13.57
CA ILE A 11 -3.79 -12.88 12.94
C ILE A 11 -3.64 -12.69 11.43
N ASN A 12 -2.67 -11.88 10.99
CA ASN A 12 -2.39 -11.70 9.56
C ASN A 12 -2.03 -13.01 8.90
N SER A 13 -1.15 -13.82 9.51
CA SER A 13 -0.75 -15.12 8.97
C SER A 13 -1.97 -16.02 8.73
N SER A 14 -2.87 -16.10 9.72
CA SER A 14 -4.12 -16.86 9.58
C SER A 14 -5.04 -16.30 8.49
N ILE A 15 -5.18 -14.97 8.40
CA ILE A 15 -6.01 -14.33 7.37
C ILE A 15 -5.45 -14.62 5.98
N PHE A 16 -4.14 -14.44 5.77
CA PHE A 16 -3.54 -14.64 4.45
C PHE A 16 -3.49 -16.11 4.04
N PHE A 17 -3.38 -17.04 5.00
CA PHE A 17 -3.58 -18.46 4.71
C PHE A 17 -4.98 -18.75 4.18
N LEU A 18 -6.02 -18.18 4.80
CA LEU A 18 -7.40 -18.32 4.35
C LEU A 18 -7.65 -17.62 3.00
N VAL A 19 -7.08 -16.43 2.80
CA VAL A 19 -7.15 -15.70 1.54
C VAL A 19 -6.46 -16.48 0.42
N TYR A 20 -5.31 -17.12 0.69
CA TYR A 20 -4.62 -17.96 -0.28
C TYR A 20 -5.50 -19.13 -0.73
N ILE A 21 -6.09 -19.87 0.24
CA ILE A 21 -7.02 -20.96 -0.08
C ILE A 21 -8.17 -20.44 -0.95
N PHE A 22 -8.76 -19.30 -0.57
CA PHE A 22 -9.86 -18.72 -1.34
C PHE A 22 -9.45 -18.36 -2.77
N LEU A 23 -8.31 -17.69 -2.95
CA LEU A 23 -7.88 -17.11 -4.23
C LEU A 23 -7.19 -18.10 -5.18
N PHE A 24 -6.50 -19.11 -4.65
CA PHE A 24 -5.63 -19.98 -5.45
C PHE A 24 -5.96 -21.47 -5.32
N VAL A 25 -6.99 -21.82 -4.56
CA VAL A 25 -7.51 -23.20 -4.50
C VAL A 25 -8.99 -23.22 -4.88
N LEU A 26 -9.80 -22.33 -4.31
CA LEU A 26 -11.26 -22.33 -4.54
C LEU A 26 -11.69 -21.53 -5.78
N TYR A 27 -11.11 -20.34 -5.98
CA TYR A 27 -11.49 -19.42 -7.06
C TYR A 27 -10.27 -18.85 -7.82
N PRO A 28 -9.41 -19.71 -8.41
CA PRO A 28 -8.21 -19.29 -9.15
C PRO A 28 -8.50 -18.33 -10.31
N GLU A 29 -9.67 -18.40 -10.91
CA GLU A 29 -10.09 -17.52 -12.02
C GLU A 29 -10.17 -16.03 -11.62
N ASN A 30 -10.50 -15.73 -10.37
CA ASN A 30 -10.50 -14.35 -9.84
C ASN A 30 -9.07 -13.78 -9.73
N SER A 31 -8.08 -14.66 -9.71
CA SER A 31 -6.66 -14.37 -9.61
C SER A 31 -5.97 -14.40 -10.98
N SER A 32 -6.71 -14.49 -12.10
CA SER A 32 -6.10 -14.40 -13.44
C SER A 32 -5.51 -13.01 -13.67
N TYR A 33 -4.18 -12.94 -13.68
CA TYR A 33 -3.44 -11.70 -13.91
C TYR A 33 -3.33 -11.48 -15.42
N PHE A 34 -3.91 -10.39 -15.92
CA PHE A 34 -3.85 -10.07 -17.36
C PHE A 34 -2.41 -9.78 -17.85
N THR A 35 -1.47 -9.51 -16.94
CA THR A 35 -0.10 -9.09 -17.31
C THR A 35 0.88 -9.46 -16.22
N CYS A 36 2.05 -9.96 -16.63
CA CYS A 36 3.25 -10.23 -15.83
C CYS A 36 3.17 -11.39 -14.81
N ASN A 37 2.00 -11.92 -14.45
CA ASN A 37 1.96 -13.04 -13.50
C ASN A 37 1.28 -14.27 -14.09
N GLU A 38 1.90 -15.44 -13.91
CA GLU A 38 1.39 -16.74 -14.35
C GLU A 38 0.98 -17.58 -13.14
N LEU A 39 -0.09 -18.37 -13.27
CA LEU A 39 -0.52 -19.32 -12.25
C LEU A 39 0.05 -20.70 -12.58
N ILE A 40 1.01 -21.16 -11.79
CA ILE A 40 1.59 -22.49 -11.96
C ILE A 40 0.75 -23.48 -11.14
N GLU A 41 0.11 -24.43 -11.82
CA GLU A 41 -0.63 -25.51 -11.18
C GLU A 41 0.32 -26.48 -10.48
N SER A 42 -0.03 -26.86 -9.25
CA SER A 42 0.64 -27.90 -8.48
C SER A 42 -0.42 -28.77 -7.80
N LYS A 43 -0.08 -30.03 -7.53
CA LYS A 43 -1.01 -30.98 -6.86
C LYS A 43 -0.56 -31.22 -5.43
N PHE A 44 -1.51 -31.28 -4.49
CA PHE A 44 -1.19 -31.77 -3.16
C PHE A 44 -0.82 -33.25 -3.24
N ILE A 45 0.23 -33.64 -2.50
CA ILE A 45 0.77 -35.00 -2.48
C ILE A 45 -0.37 -36.01 -2.27
N ASN A 46 -0.50 -36.97 -3.18
CA ASN A 46 -1.50 -38.04 -3.15
C ASN A 46 -2.97 -37.59 -3.17
N THR A 47 -3.28 -36.40 -3.72
CA THR A 47 -4.67 -35.97 -3.93
C THR A 47 -4.92 -35.48 -5.36
N GLN A 48 -6.19 -35.39 -5.75
CA GLN A 48 -6.61 -34.73 -6.99
C GLN A 48 -6.79 -33.22 -6.84
N ILE A 49 -6.56 -32.66 -5.64
CA ILE A 49 -6.75 -31.24 -5.38
C ILE A 49 -5.53 -30.49 -5.93
N SER A 50 -5.78 -29.60 -6.89
CA SER A 50 -4.79 -28.66 -7.40
C SER A 50 -4.78 -27.37 -6.58
N TYR A 51 -3.62 -26.74 -6.51
CA TYR A 51 -3.41 -25.40 -6.00
C TYR A 51 -2.52 -24.64 -6.96
N PHE A 52 -2.64 -23.32 -6.96
CA PHE A 52 -1.90 -22.47 -7.88
C PHE A 52 -0.90 -21.59 -7.13
N ILE A 53 0.33 -21.53 -7.63
CA ILE A 53 1.33 -20.56 -7.16
C ILE A 53 1.40 -19.42 -8.18
N PRO A 54 1.12 -18.17 -7.77
CA PRO A 54 1.37 -17.01 -8.63
C PRO A 54 2.88 -16.78 -8.78
N VAL A 55 3.34 -16.68 -10.03
CA VAL A 55 4.73 -16.39 -10.39
C VAL A 55 4.78 -15.09 -11.17
N SER A 56 5.53 -14.11 -10.66
CA SER A 56 5.71 -12.83 -11.32
C SER A 56 6.84 -12.83 -12.33
N CYS A 57 6.69 -12.03 -13.38
CA CYS A 57 7.74 -11.77 -14.36
C CYS A 57 8.94 -11.04 -13.73
N ASP A 58 8.71 -10.33 -12.63
CA ASP A 58 9.77 -9.69 -11.85
C ASP A 58 10.49 -10.65 -10.89
N LEU A 59 10.00 -11.89 -10.72
CA LEU A 59 10.52 -12.82 -9.72
C LEU A 59 12.01 -13.08 -9.91
N GLU A 60 12.43 -13.47 -11.12
CA GLU A 60 13.84 -13.80 -11.38
C GLU A 60 14.74 -12.56 -11.29
N LEU A 61 14.24 -11.38 -11.67
CA LEU A 61 14.97 -10.12 -11.51
C LEU A 61 15.25 -9.81 -10.03
N TYR A 62 14.30 -10.02 -9.11
CA TYR A 62 14.58 -9.89 -7.68
C TYR A 62 15.54 -10.99 -7.20
N LEU A 63 15.35 -12.23 -7.68
CA LEU A 63 16.13 -13.38 -7.21
C LEU A 63 17.60 -13.31 -7.61
N THR A 64 17.95 -12.67 -8.73
CA THR A 64 19.36 -12.42 -9.10
C THR A 64 20.14 -11.81 -7.93
N GLY A 65 19.62 -10.73 -7.33
CA GLY A 65 20.24 -10.08 -6.18
C GLY A 65 20.09 -10.84 -4.86
N VAL A 66 19.06 -11.68 -4.73
CA VAL A 66 18.87 -12.54 -3.55
C VAL A 66 19.92 -13.65 -3.53
N TYR A 67 20.17 -14.30 -4.66
CA TYR A 67 21.21 -15.33 -4.77
C TYR A 67 22.59 -14.72 -4.57
N GLU A 68 22.89 -13.66 -5.33
CA GLU A 68 24.20 -13.04 -5.32
C GLU A 68 24.09 -11.52 -5.12
N ILE A 69 24.46 -11.05 -3.92
CA ILE A 69 24.46 -9.61 -3.59
C ILE A 69 25.41 -8.83 -4.52
N GLY A 70 26.46 -9.51 -5.01
CA GLY A 70 27.43 -8.99 -5.97
C GLY A 70 26.79 -8.45 -7.25
N GLU A 71 25.65 -9.00 -7.67
CA GLU A 71 24.94 -8.58 -8.88
C GLU A 71 24.22 -7.23 -8.70
N ILE A 72 23.85 -6.87 -7.46
CA ILE A 72 23.00 -5.70 -7.21
C ILE A 72 23.68 -4.40 -7.65
N TYR A 73 24.99 -4.28 -7.42
CA TYR A 73 25.75 -3.06 -7.74
C TYR A 73 26.34 -3.05 -9.16
N LYS A 74 26.11 -4.10 -9.97
CA LYS A 74 26.53 -4.13 -11.38
C LYS A 74 25.62 -3.27 -12.25
N PHE A 75 26.16 -2.83 -13.38
CA PHE A 75 25.45 -1.98 -14.34
C PHE A 75 24.17 -2.67 -14.86
N ASP A 76 23.12 -1.87 -15.05
CA ASP A 76 21.81 -2.26 -15.62
C ASP A 76 20.92 -3.17 -14.77
N TYR A 77 21.26 -3.38 -13.49
CA TYR A 77 20.36 -4.13 -12.61
C TYR A 77 19.11 -3.29 -12.25
N ASN A 78 17.93 -3.76 -12.67
CA ASN A 78 16.64 -3.06 -12.52
C ASN A 78 16.33 -2.59 -11.09
N TYR A 79 16.85 -3.30 -10.09
CA TYR A 79 16.60 -3.05 -8.67
C TYR A 79 17.84 -2.55 -7.91
N GLN A 80 18.85 -2.01 -8.61
CA GLN A 80 20.07 -1.43 -7.99
C GLN A 80 19.76 -0.32 -6.98
N SER A 81 18.66 0.42 -7.16
CA SER A 81 18.21 1.45 -6.21
C SER A 81 17.48 0.91 -4.98
N ARG A 82 17.32 -0.42 -4.87
CA ARG A 82 16.57 -1.10 -3.79
C ARG A 82 17.38 -2.16 -3.02
N PRO A 83 18.67 -1.93 -2.70
CA PRO A 83 19.53 -2.96 -2.12
C PRO A 83 19.01 -3.46 -0.76
N LEU A 84 18.39 -2.58 0.04
CA LEU A 84 17.88 -2.98 1.35
C LEU A 84 16.66 -3.89 1.22
N TYR A 85 15.82 -3.70 0.20
CA TYR A 85 14.68 -4.60 -0.04
C TYR A 85 15.16 -6.00 -0.44
N ILE A 86 16.16 -6.08 -1.31
CA ILE A 86 16.71 -7.36 -1.77
C ILE A 86 17.39 -8.10 -0.63
N LEU A 87 18.21 -7.38 0.16
CA LEU A 87 18.84 -7.96 1.36
C LEU A 87 17.80 -8.47 2.35
N TYR A 88 16.73 -7.70 2.55
CA TYR A 88 15.61 -8.08 3.40
C TYR A 88 14.93 -9.38 2.94
N VAL A 89 14.67 -9.54 1.64
CA VAL A 89 14.12 -10.77 1.06
C VAL A 89 15.13 -11.92 1.17
N LYS A 90 16.41 -11.66 0.95
CA LYS A 90 17.48 -12.67 1.04
C LYS A 90 17.57 -13.33 2.42
N VAL A 91 17.40 -12.56 3.50
CA VAL A 91 17.38 -13.12 4.85
C VAL A 91 16.30 -14.20 4.99
N PHE A 92 15.10 -13.99 4.45
CA PHE A 92 14.06 -15.03 4.44
C PHE A 92 14.43 -16.21 3.55
N TYR A 93 14.99 -15.94 2.37
CA TYR A 93 15.38 -16.99 1.42
C TYR A 93 16.40 -17.95 2.04
N GLU A 94 17.45 -17.42 2.67
CA GLU A 94 18.49 -18.22 3.30
C GLU A 94 17.95 -19.03 4.49
N LEU A 95 17.13 -18.41 5.35
CA LEU A 95 16.53 -19.11 6.50
C LEU A 95 15.59 -20.24 6.07
N LEU A 96 14.78 -20.01 5.04
CA LEU A 96 13.82 -21.00 4.54
C LEU A 96 14.49 -22.07 3.67
N GLY A 97 15.58 -21.74 2.98
CA GLY A 97 16.34 -22.66 2.14
C GLY A 97 16.94 -23.84 2.91
N LEU A 98 17.08 -23.71 4.24
CA LEU A 98 17.49 -24.81 5.12
C LEU A 98 16.40 -25.89 5.29
N ILE A 99 15.14 -25.56 5.00
CA ILE A 99 13.97 -26.40 5.33
C ILE A 99 13.19 -26.78 4.06
N ILE A 100 13.09 -25.87 3.08
CA ILE A 100 12.25 -26.04 1.90
C ILE A 100 13.12 -26.37 0.68
N PHE A 101 13.02 -27.61 0.21
CA PHE A 101 13.78 -28.08 -0.95
C PHE A 101 13.12 -27.76 -2.30
N ASN A 102 11.79 -27.62 -2.35
CA ASN A 102 11.11 -27.25 -3.59
C ASN A 102 11.35 -25.77 -3.90
N GLN A 103 12.07 -25.49 -4.99
CA GLN A 103 12.49 -24.14 -5.34
C GLN A 103 11.32 -23.18 -5.60
N LEU A 104 10.25 -23.63 -6.25
CA LEU A 104 9.08 -22.78 -6.51
C LEU A 104 8.39 -22.38 -5.20
N VAL A 105 8.20 -23.35 -4.30
CA VAL A 105 7.60 -23.12 -2.98
C VAL A 105 8.50 -22.25 -2.11
N LEU A 106 9.81 -22.47 -2.13
CA LEU A 106 10.78 -21.65 -1.41
C LEU A 106 10.71 -20.18 -1.84
N LYS A 107 10.76 -19.93 -3.15
CA LYS A 107 10.64 -18.57 -3.73
C LYS A 107 9.33 -17.91 -3.28
N PHE A 108 8.21 -18.61 -3.44
CA PHE A 108 6.89 -18.08 -3.06
C PHE A 108 6.78 -17.73 -1.57
N ILE A 109 7.15 -18.67 -0.68
CA ILE A 109 7.05 -18.46 0.77
C ILE A 109 8.02 -17.38 1.25
N THR A 110 9.18 -17.22 0.60
CA THR A 110 10.12 -16.14 0.88
C THR A 110 9.46 -14.77 0.73
N PHE A 111 8.85 -14.49 -0.43
CA PHE A 111 8.16 -13.21 -0.66
C PHE A 111 6.91 -13.07 0.23
N LEU A 112 6.16 -14.15 0.45
CA LEU A 112 5.00 -14.17 1.35
C LEU A 112 5.37 -13.67 2.76
N LEU A 113 6.42 -14.22 3.36
CA LEU A 113 6.87 -13.84 4.70
C LEU A 113 7.44 -12.41 4.72
N ALA A 114 8.18 -12.03 3.68
CA ALA A 114 8.71 -10.68 3.54
C ALA A 114 7.56 -9.64 3.51
N HIS A 115 6.51 -9.85 2.71
CA HIS A 115 5.37 -8.96 2.67
C HIS A 115 4.53 -9.02 3.96
N LEU A 116 4.34 -10.20 4.55
CA LEU A 116 3.60 -10.40 5.80
C LEU A 116 4.13 -9.50 6.92
N LEU A 117 5.45 -9.39 7.07
CA LEU A 117 6.05 -8.53 8.09
C LEU A 117 5.85 -7.05 7.77
N ILE A 118 6.02 -6.61 6.52
CA ILE A 118 5.75 -5.22 6.08
C ILE A 118 4.31 -4.81 6.39
N ILE A 119 3.35 -5.67 6.06
CA ILE A 119 1.93 -5.44 6.31
C ILE A 119 1.66 -5.38 7.82
N SER A 120 2.25 -6.29 8.59
CA SER A 120 2.11 -6.33 10.05
C SER A 120 2.65 -5.07 10.72
N VAL A 121 3.78 -4.53 10.23
CA VAL A 121 4.33 -3.25 10.69
C VAL A 121 3.40 -2.09 10.33
N SER A 122 2.86 -2.07 9.11
CA SER A 122 1.91 -1.04 8.67
C SER A 122 0.66 -0.98 9.55
N ILE A 123 0.07 -2.15 9.84
CA ILE A 123 -1.10 -2.29 10.71
C ILE A 123 -0.76 -1.91 12.16
N TYR A 124 0.42 -2.29 12.65
CA TYR A 124 0.88 -1.89 13.97
C TYR A 124 1.01 -0.37 14.11
N LEU A 125 1.60 0.30 13.12
CA LEU A 125 1.69 1.76 13.07
C LEU A 125 0.30 2.42 13.02
N PHE A 126 -0.65 1.83 12.29
CA PHE A 126 -2.03 2.29 12.29
C PHE A 126 -2.66 2.21 13.68
N PHE A 127 -2.51 1.09 14.40
CA PHE A 127 -3.00 0.98 15.78
C PHE A 127 -2.29 1.93 16.75
N LEU A 128 -0.99 2.17 16.58
CA LEU A 128 -0.28 3.19 17.35
C LEU A 128 -0.85 4.60 17.10
N THR A 129 -1.24 4.88 15.85
CA THR A 129 -1.87 6.15 15.46
C THR A 129 -3.25 6.30 16.13
N ILE A 130 -4.10 5.27 16.04
CA ILE A 130 -5.41 5.22 16.71
C ILE A 130 -5.28 5.45 18.21
N LYS A 131 -4.33 4.76 18.85
CA LYS A 131 -4.05 4.93 20.28
C LYS A 131 -3.63 6.35 20.61
N LYS A 132 -2.80 6.99 19.78
CA LYS A 132 -2.38 8.38 19.95
C LYS A 132 -3.55 9.36 19.80
N LEU A 133 -4.52 9.04 18.95
CA LEU A 133 -5.79 9.77 18.80
C LEU A 133 -6.77 9.56 19.97
N LYS A 134 -6.43 8.67 20.92
CA LYS A 134 -7.30 8.29 22.05
C LYS A 134 -8.66 7.77 21.56
N ILE A 135 -8.64 6.94 20.53
CA ILE A 135 -9.80 6.17 20.06
C ILE A 135 -9.72 4.79 20.73
N ASN A 136 -10.76 4.39 21.45
CA ASN A 136 -10.78 3.10 22.14
C ASN A 136 -11.32 2.03 21.20
N ILE A 137 -10.60 0.91 21.10
CA ILE A 137 -10.96 -0.23 20.26
C ILE A 137 -10.88 -1.49 21.12
N ASP A 138 -11.95 -2.27 21.11
CA ASP A 138 -12.02 -3.58 21.72
C ASP A 138 -11.30 -4.64 20.88
N LYS A 139 -11.05 -5.82 21.46
CA LYS A 139 -10.28 -6.88 20.81
C LYS A 139 -10.93 -7.37 19.50
N VAL A 140 -12.26 -7.45 19.45
CA VAL A 140 -13.00 -7.97 18.29
C VAL A 140 -12.89 -6.99 17.13
N LYS A 141 -13.11 -5.70 17.37
CA LYS A 141 -12.90 -4.64 16.37
C LYS A 141 -11.46 -4.57 15.90
N SER A 142 -10.48 -4.81 16.78
CA SER A 142 -9.08 -4.89 16.36
C SER A 142 -8.87 -6.03 15.34
N ILE A 143 -9.43 -7.23 15.58
CA ILE A 143 -9.37 -8.34 14.62
C ILE A 143 -10.04 -7.97 13.30
N TYR A 144 -11.22 -7.35 13.35
CA TYR A 144 -11.90 -6.88 12.14
C TYR A 144 -11.09 -5.84 11.37
N ILE A 145 -10.48 -4.85 12.04
CA ILE A 145 -9.62 -3.88 11.37
C ILE A 145 -8.43 -4.56 10.68
N ILE A 146 -7.82 -5.56 11.31
CA ILE A 146 -6.75 -6.34 10.68
C ILE A 146 -7.27 -7.00 9.39
N LEU A 147 -8.43 -7.67 9.45
CA LEU A 147 -9.06 -8.27 8.27
C LEU A 147 -9.35 -7.25 7.16
N LEU A 148 -9.95 -6.10 7.51
CA LEU A 148 -10.28 -5.06 6.53
C LEU A 148 -9.02 -4.51 5.84
N LEU A 149 -7.94 -4.28 6.61
CA LEU A 149 -6.66 -3.83 6.05
C LEU A 149 -5.97 -4.90 5.20
N SER A 150 -6.09 -6.18 5.57
CA SER A 150 -5.49 -7.29 4.84
C SER A 150 -6.20 -7.61 3.53
N LEU A 151 -7.50 -7.30 3.42
CA LEU A 151 -8.27 -7.47 2.18
C LEU A 151 -8.21 -6.27 1.23
N PHE A 152 -7.60 -5.15 1.64
CA PHE A 152 -7.32 -4.01 0.76
C PHE A 152 -6.52 -4.47 -0.46
N PRO A 153 -6.89 -4.12 -1.71
CA PRO A 153 -6.29 -4.73 -2.90
C PRO A 153 -4.76 -4.84 -2.87
N ILE A 154 -4.02 -3.72 -2.72
CA ILE A 154 -2.54 -3.72 -2.70
C ILE A 154 -1.95 -4.71 -1.70
N VAL A 155 -2.61 -4.90 -0.55
CA VAL A 155 -2.20 -5.85 0.47
C VAL A 155 -2.63 -7.27 0.11
N LYS A 156 -3.89 -7.45 -0.30
CA LYS A 156 -4.49 -8.74 -0.67
C LYS A 156 -3.68 -9.47 -1.74
N TRP A 157 -3.31 -8.76 -2.80
CA TRP A 157 -2.58 -9.36 -3.92
C TRP A 157 -1.07 -9.24 -3.72
N GLY A 158 -0.61 -8.10 -3.19
CA GLY A 158 0.82 -7.84 -3.09
C GLY A 158 1.57 -8.72 -2.09
N ILE A 159 0.88 -9.41 -1.18
CA ILE A 159 1.52 -10.42 -0.33
C ILE A 159 1.92 -11.68 -1.08
N PHE A 160 1.25 -12.00 -2.19
CA PHE A 160 1.48 -13.23 -2.96
C PHE A 160 2.34 -12.98 -4.21
N ASP A 161 2.92 -11.79 -4.34
CA ASP A 161 3.57 -11.34 -5.58
C ASP A 161 5.02 -10.95 -5.30
N ALA A 162 5.92 -11.25 -6.23
CA ALA A 162 7.34 -10.89 -6.12
C ALA A 162 7.54 -9.41 -6.50
N SER A 163 7.16 -8.54 -5.59
CA SER A 163 7.10 -7.09 -5.82
C SER A 163 7.56 -6.34 -4.57
N HIS A 164 7.50 -5.02 -4.57
CA HIS A 164 7.79 -4.18 -3.40
C HIS A 164 6.60 -3.27 -3.06
N GLN A 165 5.41 -3.57 -3.61
CA GLN A 165 4.26 -2.67 -3.61
C GLN A 165 3.63 -2.45 -2.23
N THR A 166 3.71 -3.42 -1.32
CA THR A 166 3.17 -3.25 0.05
C THR A 166 3.93 -2.20 0.86
N LEU A 167 5.15 -1.83 0.44
CA LEU A 167 5.90 -0.71 1.01
C LEU A 167 5.18 0.63 0.80
N THR A 168 4.36 0.78 -0.24
CA THR A 168 3.58 2.01 -0.47
C THR A 168 2.50 2.20 0.60
N PHE A 169 1.90 1.10 1.07
CA PHE A 169 0.96 1.14 2.20
C PHE A 169 1.69 1.45 3.52
N LEU A 170 2.89 0.91 3.72
CA LEU A 170 3.76 1.27 4.85
C LEU A 170 4.14 2.76 4.82
N GLN A 171 4.54 3.27 3.65
CA GLN A 171 4.85 4.68 3.42
C GLN A 171 3.67 5.58 3.81
N PHE A 172 2.46 5.23 3.39
CA PHE A 172 1.25 6.00 3.72
C PHE A 172 0.95 5.96 5.24
N THR A 173 1.05 4.79 5.87
CA THR A 173 0.78 4.63 7.31
C THR A 173 1.83 5.32 8.19
N ILE A 174 3.11 5.31 7.82
CA ILE A 174 4.17 6.09 8.49
C ILE A 174 3.86 7.59 8.40
N SER A 175 3.48 8.07 7.21
CA SER A 175 3.11 9.47 6.99
C SER A 175 1.96 9.90 7.92
N PHE A 176 0.94 9.06 8.06
CA PHE A 176 -0.18 9.30 8.95
C PHE A 176 0.24 9.31 10.43
N TYR A 177 1.08 8.36 10.82
CA TYR A 177 1.63 8.31 12.17
C TYR A 177 2.41 9.58 12.52
N PHE A 178 3.25 10.09 11.61
CA PHE A 178 4.03 11.31 11.84
C PHE A 178 3.18 12.56 12.02
N LEU A 179 2.16 12.76 11.18
CA LEU A 179 1.23 13.90 11.32
C LEU A 179 0.46 13.88 12.64
N VAL A 180 0.15 12.69 13.17
CA VAL A 180 -0.53 12.53 14.47
C VAL A 180 0.45 12.66 15.64
N LYS A 181 1.66 12.11 15.51
CA LYS A 181 2.66 12.06 16.60
C LYS A 181 3.32 13.41 16.87
N LYS A 182 3.61 14.21 15.83
CA LYS A 182 4.21 15.56 15.89
C LYS A 182 5.47 15.63 16.78
N TYR A 183 6.57 15.06 16.31
CA TYR A 183 7.84 15.03 17.05
C TYR A 183 8.43 16.43 17.28
N LYS A 184 8.56 16.86 18.53
CA LYS A 184 9.09 18.19 18.86
C LYS A 184 10.62 18.28 18.82
N ASP A 185 11.28 17.23 19.26
CA ASP A 185 12.72 17.11 19.45
C ASP A 185 13.42 16.74 18.14
N PHE A 186 14.43 17.53 17.75
CA PHE A 186 15.18 17.34 16.51
C PHE A 186 16.08 16.12 16.54
N ASN A 187 16.62 15.70 17.70
CA ASN A 187 17.45 14.49 17.77
C ASN A 187 16.67 13.26 17.32
N LYS A 188 15.40 13.17 17.72
CA LYS A 188 14.48 12.12 17.25
C LYS A 188 14.13 12.27 15.77
N ILE A 189 13.98 13.49 15.27
CA ILE A 189 13.74 13.75 13.85
C ILE A 189 14.95 13.29 13.03
N TYR A 190 16.19 13.60 13.44
CA TYR A 190 17.40 13.16 12.74
C TYR A 190 17.50 11.65 12.66
N LEU A 191 17.28 10.95 13.77
CA LEU A 191 17.26 9.49 13.80
C LEU A 191 16.19 8.92 12.85
N LEU A 192 14.97 9.47 12.89
CA LEU A 192 13.88 9.03 12.01
C LEU A 192 14.17 9.36 10.53
N SER A 193 14.81 10.49 10.24
CA SER A 193 15.23 10.85 8.88
C SER A 193 16.30 9.91 8.35
N PHE A 194 17.27 9.53 9.17
CA PHE A 194 18.23 8.49 8.81
C PHE A 194 17.56 7.14 8.55
N ILE A 195 16.61 6.73 9.40
CA ILE A 195 15.81 5.51 9.18
C ILE A 195 14.99 5.61 7.88
N LEU A 196 14.41 6.76 7.56
CA LEU A 196 13.72 6.96 6.28
C LEU A 196 14.69 6.90 5.09
N GLY A 197 15.92 7.40 5.24
CA GLY A 197 16.98 7.27 4.24
C GLY A 197 17.35 5.81 3.99
N LEU A 198 17.44 5.00 5.05
CA LEU A 198 17.61 3.55 4.92
C LEU A 198 16.40 2.91 4.21
N LEU A 199 15.17 3.24 4.61
CA LEU A 199 13.97 2.73 3.95
C LEU A 199 13.86 3.18 2.49
N ALA A 200 14.43 4.34 2.12
CA ALA A 200 14.51 4.79 0.74
C ALA A 200 15.36 3.86 -0.14
N LEU A 201 16.32 3.11 0.45
CA LEU A 201 17.03 2.01 -0.20
C LEU A 201 16.20 0.73 -0.32
N SER A 202 14.96 0.70 0.15
CA SER A 202 13.97 -0.34 -0.20
C SER A 202 12.98 0.17 -1.24
N ASN A 203 12.57 1.43 -1.12
CA ASN A 203 11.74 2.13 -2.11
C ASN A 203 11.90 3.66 -1.92
N LEU A 204 12.33 4.38 -2.97
CA LEU A 204 12.59 5.82 -2.90
C LEU A 204 11.37 6.66 -2.46
N THR A 205 10.15 6.13 -2.57
CA THR A 205 8.91 6.78 -2.07
C THR A 205 8.92 7.05 -0.57
N PHE A 206 9.82 6.42 0.21
CA PHE A 206 10.05 6.78 1.63
C PHE A 206 10.65 8.18 1.83
N ALA A 207 10.96 8.91 0.75
CA ALA A 207 11.15 10.36 0.79
C ALA A 207 9.86 11.12 1.19
N LEU A 208 8.66 10.63 0.82
CA LEU A 208 7.40 11.33 1.13
C LEU A 208 7.12 11.44 2.65
N PRO A 209 7.29 10.38 3.48
CA PRO A 209 7.19 10.47 4.93
C PRO A 209 8.11 11.51 5.57
N LEU A 210 9.26 11.83 4.96
CA LEU A 210 10.18 12.86 5.48
C LEU A 210 9.48 14.22 5.54
N PHE A 211 8.74 14.58 4.50
CA PHE A 211 7.95 15.80 4.47
C PHE A 211 6.94 15.84 5.63
N PHE A 212 6.22 14.75 5.88
CA PHE A 212 5.24 14.67 6.96
C PHE A 212 5.86 14.65 8.36
N LEU A 213 7.06 14.10 8.51
CA LEU A 213 7.84 14.14 9.74
C LEU A 213 8.11 15.59 10.18
N VAL A 214 8.54 16.43 9.23
CA VAL A 214 8.91 17.83 9.49
C VAL A 214 7.77 18.82 9.27
N TYR A 215 6.62 18.42 8.71
CA TYR A 215 5.53 19.32 8.30
C TYR A 215 5.17 20.38 9.36
N HIS A 216 5.01 19.97 10.62
CA HIS A 216 4.63 20.88 11.70
C HIS A 216 5.71 21.93 12.08
N LYS A 217 6.95 21.76 11.60
CA LYS A 217 8.09 22.69 11.69
C LYS A 217 8.20 23.61 10.46
N ILE A 218 7.56 23.27 9.36
CA ILE A 218 7.62 24.03 8.08
C ILE A 218 6.29 24.64 7.66
N ASN A 219 5.21 24.47 8.44
CA ASN A 219 3.87 24.92 8.09
C ASN A 219 3.65 26.45 8.11
N SER A 220 4.71 27.24 8.29
CA SER A 220 4.70 28.70 8.17
C SER A 220 6.12 29.19 7.90
N ILE A 221 6.27 30.23 7.08
CA ILE A 221 7.56 30.80 6.68
C ILE A 221 8.44 31.14 7.90
N GLN A 222 7.88 31.75 8.94
CA GLN A 222 8.60 32.07 10.18
C GLN A 222 9.22 30.84 10.85
N LYS A 223 8.50 29.71 10.87
CA LYS A 223 9.03 28.46 11.43
C LYS A 223 10.09 27.83 10.54
N VAL A 224 10.00 27.99 9.22
CA VAL A 224 11.05 27.53 8.30
C VAL A 224 12.36 28.25 8.62
N PHE A 225 12.36 29.58 8.66
CA PHE A 225 13.54 30.36 9.02
C PHE A 225 14.06 30.02 10.42
N LYS A 226 13.18 29.93 11.42
CA LYS A 226 13.55 29.56 12.79
C LYS A 226 14.23 28.19 12.89
N ASN A 227 13.85 27.24 12.05
CA ASN A 227 14.36 25.87 12.11
C ASN A 227 15.32 25.52 10.96
N PHE A 228 15.77 26.48 10.15
CA PHE A 228 16.44 26.23 8.88
C PHE A 228 17.66 25.30 9.01
N GLY A 229 18.60 25.61 9.92
CA GLY A 229 19.79 24.78 10.14
C GLY A 229 19.44 23.34 10.55
N ASN A 230 18.43 23.17 11.42
CA ASN A 230 17.98 21.85 11.83
C ASN A 230 17.28 21.10 10.69
N LEU A 231 16.52 21.79 9.84
CA LEU A 231 15.88 21.19 8.66
C LEU A 231 16.92 20.78 7.61
N LEU A 232 17.98 21.57 7.42
CA LEU A 232 19.12 21.22 6.56
C LEU A 232 19.79 19.93 7.06
N LEU A 233 20.11 19.87 8.36
CA LEU A 233 20.66 18.65 8.98
C LEU A 233 19.73 17.45 8.80
N THR A 234 18.43 17.65 8.94
CA THR A 234 17.41 16.61 8.75
C THR A 234 17.47 16.02 7.34
N SER A 235 17.60 16.87 6.30
CA SER A 235 17.78 16.44 4.92
C SER A 235 19.11 15.71 4.71
N ILE A 236 20.20 16.19 5.33
CA ILE A 236 21.51 15.51 5.28
C ILE A 236 21.40 14.09 5.85
N PHE A 237 20.80 13.93 7.04
CA PHE A 237 20.61 12.61 7.66
C PHE A 237 19.81 11.64 6.79
N PHE A 238 18.80 12.13 6.06
CA PHE A 238 18.06 11.33 5.08
C PHE A 238 18.91 10.93 3.86
N LEU A 239 19.75 11.85 3.36
CA LEU A 239 20.57 11.60 2.16
C LEU A 239 21.77 10.69 2.43
N ILE A 240 22.30 10.63 3.65
CA ILE A 240 23.49 9.82 3.99
C ILE A 240 23.37 8.38 3.48
N PRO A 241 22.33 7.59 3.81
CA PRO A 241 22.23 6.20 3.32
C PRO A 241 22.24 6.08 1.78
N ILE A 242 21.51 6.97 1.09
CA ILE A 242 21.39 6.96 -0.37
C ILE A 242 22.73 7.30 -1.04
N LEU A 243 23.40 8.35 -0.54
CA LEU A 243 24.70 8.77 -1.06
C LEU A 243 25.78 7.74 -0.76
N SER A 244 25.79 7.14 0.43
CA SER A 244 26.73 6.08 0.79
C SER A 244 26.61 4.87 -0.16
N TRP A 245 25.39 4.48 -0.54
CA TRP A 245 25.19 3.42 -1.52
C TRP A 245 25.76 3.78 -2.91
N ASN A 246 25.51 5.00 -3.38
CA ASN A 246 26.06 5.46 -4.66
C ASN A 246 27.60 5.57 -4.64
N ILE A 247 28.19 6.01 -3.53
CA ILE A 247 29.64 6.04 -3.34
C ILE A 247 30.20 4.62 -3.34
N PHE A 248 29.53 3.68 -2.68
CA PHE A 248 29.91 2.27 -2.70
C PHE A 248 29.93 1.71 -4.13
N ILE A 249 28.86 1.90 -4.92
CA ILE A 249 28.82 1.44 -6.33
C ILE A 249 30.00 1.99 -7.13
N ARG A 250 30.27 3.30 -6.99
CA ARG A 250 31.41 3.95 -7.67
C ARG A 250 32.76 3.38 -7.23
N SER A 251 32.91 3.06 -5.95
CA SER A 251 34.13 2.43 -5.43
C SER A 251 34.37 1.02 -5.99
N GLN A 252 33.31 0.35 -6.45
CA GLN A 252 33.38 -0.93 -7.15
C GLN A 252 33.65 -0.78 -8.67
N GLY A 253 33.85 0.44 -9.16
CA GLY A 253 34.10 0.72 -10.58
C GLY A 253 32.85 0.84 -11.46
N TYR A 254 31.65 0.88 -10.88
CA TYR A 254 30.39 0.98 -11.61
C TYR A 254 29.77 2.38 -11.55
N VAL A 255 28.90 2.69 -12.51
CA VAL A 255 28.09 3.91 -12.52
C VAL A 255 26.73 3.61 -11.89
N PRO A 256 26.28 4.40 -10.89
CA PRO A 256 24.94 4.23 -10.32
C PRO A 256 23.84 4.34 -11.38
N TYR A 257 23.01 3.31 -11.43
CA TYR A 257 21.89 3.12 -12.34
C TYR A 257 20.57 3.14 -11.57
N ASN A 258 19.57 3.77 -12.18
CA ASN A 258 18.21 3.78 -11.65
C ASN A 258 17.25 3.50 -12.80
N ALA A 259 16.74 2.27 -12.88
CA ALA A 259 15.81 1.86 -13.92
C ALA A 259 14.53 2.71 -13.94
N ALA A 260 14.05 3.20 -12.77
CA ALA A 260 12.90 4.11 -12.67
C ALA A 260 13.04 5.30 -13.63
N THR A 261 14.19 5.96 -13.58
CA THR A 261 14.45 7.14 -14.41
C THR A 261 15.06 6.79 -15.75
N THR A 262 15.93 5.78 -15.83
CA THR A 262 16.75 5.52 -17.03
C THR A 262 16.03 4.66 -18.06
N TYR A 263 15.26 3.66 -17.60
CA TYR A 263 14.53 2.73 -18.46
C TYR A 263 13.07 3.16 -18.60
N TRP A 264 12.38 3.41 -17.47
CA TRP A 264 10.95 3.77 -17.48
C TRP A 264 10.69 5.29 -17.54
N TYR A 265 11.71 6.14 -17.61
CA TYR A 265 11.57 7.62 -17.68
C TYR A 265 10.65 8.23 -16.61
N GLN A 266 10.52 7.56 -15.46
CA GLN A 266 9.63 7.99 -14.39
C GLN A 266 10.08 9.32 -13.80
N PHE A 267 9.14 10.26 -13.65
CA PHE A 267 9.35 11.61 -13.11
C PHE A 267 10.29 12.53 -13.88
N ILE A 268 11.17 12.01 -14.74
CA ILE A 268 12.13 12.81 -15.52
C ILE A 268 11.51 13.40 -16.78
N TRP A 269 10.45 12.79 -17.31
CA TRP A 269 9.82 13.22 -18.55
C TRP A 269 9.34 14.68 -18.51
N LEU A 270 8.99 15.23 -17.34
CA LEU A 270 8.60 16.64 -17.23
C LEU A 270 9.79 17.56 -17.53
N LYS A 271 10.99 17.20 -17.05
CA LYS A 271 12.22 17.92 -17.37
C LYS A 271 12.53 17.80 -18.86
N ASP A 272 12.43 16.60 -19.42
CA ASP A 272 12.76 16.34 -20.83
C ASP A 272 11.78 17.06 -21.77
N TYR A 273 10.49 17.10 -21.39
CA TYR A 273 9.47 17.89 -22.07
C TYR A 273 9.76 19.39 -22.03
N ILE A 274 10.04 19.96 -20.85
CA ILE A 274 10.27 21.41 -20.69
C ILE A 274 11.57 21.86 -21.36
N LEU A 275 12.66 21.08 -21.23
CA LEU A 275 13.99 21.50 -21.69
C LEU A 275 14.27 21.12 -23.14
N ALA A 276 13.77 19.97 -23.60
CA ALA A 276 14.10 19.41 -24.90
C ALA A 276 12.89 19.26 -25.84
N GLY A 277 11.66 19.53 -25.36
CA GLY A 277 10.45 19.30 -26.13
C GLY A 277 10.18 17.82 -26.40
N TYR A 278 10.82 16.91 -25.65
CA TYR A 278 10.69 15.47 -25.86
C TYR A 278 9.36 14.96 -25.32
N GLU A 279 8.58 14.32 -26.17
CA GLU A 279 7.33 13.65 -25.81
C GLU A 279 7.50 12.13 -25.96
N ASN A 280 7.38 11.39 -24.86
CA ASN A 280 7.35 9.93 -24.90
C ASN A 280 5.90 9.44 -24.76
N VAL A 281 5.24 9.28 -25.90
CA VAL A 281 3.84 8.89 -25.97
C VAL A 281 3.74 7.49 -26.53
N ASN A 282 3.38 6.52 -25.68
CA ASN A 282 3.04 5.20 -26.14
C ASN A 282 2.03 4.52 -25.20
N PHE A 283 0.75 4.58 -25.58
CA PHE A 283 -0.33 3.91 -24.86
C PHE A 283 -0.91 2.81 -25.76
N ASN A 284 -0.38 1.60 -25.60
CA ASN A 284 -0.85 0.41 -26.28
C ASN A 284 -1.23 -0.67 -25.25
N PRO A 285 -2.53 -0.78 -24.90
CA PRO A 285 -3.01 -1.81 -23.97
C PRO A 285 -2.75 -3.24 -24.47
N GLU A 286 -2.76 -3.45 -25.79
CA GLU A 286 -2.52 -4.76 -26.41
C GLU A 286 -1.02 -5.11 -26.41
N GLY A 287 -0.15 -4.10 -26.48
CA GLY A 287 1.31 -4.22 -26.41
C GLY A 287 1.91 -4.14 -25.00
N SER A 288 1.09 -3.98 -23.95
CA SER A 288 1.53 -3.75 -22.56
C SER A 288 2.35 -2.47 -22.33
N GLU A 289 2.16 -1.46 -23.17
CA GLU A 289 2.86 -0.17 -23.08
C GLU A 289 1.93 0.91 -22.48
N TYR A 290 2.36 1.54 -21.37
CA TYR A 290 1.52 2.46 -20.57
C TYR A 290 2.15 3.85 -20.39
N PHE A 291 2.89 4.33 -21.38
CA PHE A 291 3.60 5.62 -21.31
C PHE A 291 2.68 6.78 -21.70
N CYS A 292 2.44 7.68 -20.75
CA CYS A 292 1.71 8.93 -20.96
C CYS A 292 2.57 10.13 -20.52
N MET A 293 3.66 10.39 -21.24
CA MET A 293 4.66 11.39 -20.87
C MET A 293 4.60 12.65 -21.76
N SER A 294 3.44 13.30 -21.77
CA SER A 294 3.27 14.66 -22.29
C SER A 294 2.23 15.42 -21.46
N VAL A 295 2.35 16.75 -21.36
CA VAL A 295 1.55 17.58 -20.42
C VAL A 295 0.02 17.38 -20.54
N PRO A 296 -0.61 17.44 -21.73
CA PRO A 296 -2.04 17.20 -21.82
C PRO A 296 -2.39 15.72 -21.60
N LEU A 297 -1.52 14.80 -21.99
CA LEU A 297 -1.81 13.36 -21.99
C LEU A 297 -1.72 12.75 -20.58
N PHE A 298 -0.73 13.12 -19.78
CA PHE A 298 -0.56 12.54 -18.44
C PHE A 298 -1.78 12.83 -17.55
N LEU A 299 -2.33 14.06 -17.64
CA LEU A 299 -3.56 14.44 -16.93
C LEU A 299 -4.74 13.58 -17.37
N LYS A 300 -4.90 13.38 -18.68
CA LYS A 300 -5.97 12.54 -19.24
C LYS A 300 -5.83 11.08 -18.79
N CYS A 301 -4.62 10.51 -18.89
CA CYS A 301 -4.35 9.14 -18.47
C CYS A 301 -4.57 8.95 -16.97
N TYR A 302 -4.02 9.84 -16.14
CA TYR A 302 -4.12 9.74 -14.70
C TYR A 302 -5.56 9.97 -14.20
N LEU A 303 -6.32 10.88 -14.82
CA LEU A 303 -7.73 11.09 -14.50
C LEU A 303 -8.59 9.89 -14.89
N ASN A 304 -8.35 9.29 -16.07
CA ASN A 304 -9.03 8.06 -16.47
C ASN A 304 -8.73 6.92 -15.48
N ASP A 305 -7.47 6.78 -15.07
CA ASP A 305 -7.06 5.79 -14.08
C ASP A 305 -7.71 6.04 -12.70
N PHE A 306 -7.84 7.30 -12.31
CA PHE A 306 -8.52 7.71 -11.09
C PHE A 306 -10.00 7.33 -11.11
N LEU A 307 -10.71 7.61 -12.20
CA LEU A 307 -12.13 7.26 -12.36
C LEU A 307 -12.33 5.74 -12.31
N ARG A 308 -11.48 4.97 -12.99
CA ARG A 308 -11.51 3.50 -12.93
C ARG A 308 -11.25 2.98 -11.52
N SER A 309 -10.35 3.62 -10.78
CA SER A 309 -10.06 3.29 -9.38
C SER A 309 -11.24 3.57 -8.45
N LEU A 310 -12.02 4.62 -8.72
CA LEU A 310 -13.26 4.87 -7.97
C LEU A 310 -14.33 3.81 -8.23
N ILE A 311 -14.43 3.30 -9.46
CA ILE A 311 -15.33 2.17 -9.78
C ILE A 311 -14.87 0.91 -9.05
N TYR A 312 -13.57 0.60 -9.12
CA TYR A 312 -12.95 -0.57 -8.47
C TYR A 312 -13.06 -0.54 -6.94
N LEU A 313 -13.10 0.64 -6.33
CA LEU A 313 -13.24 0.83 -4.88
C LEU A 313 -14.66 1.28 -4.47
N SER A 314 -15.64 1.22 -5.36
CA SER A 314 -16.94 1.89 -5.20
C SER A 314 -17.72 1.58 -3.90
N PRO A 315 -17.65 0.39 -3.28
CA PRO A 315 -18.31 0.18 -2.00
C PRO A 315 -17.66 0.96 -0.86
N LEU A 316 -16.37 1.28 -0.95
CA LEU A 316 -15.58 1.83 0.14
C LEU A 316 -15.98 3.28 0.50
N PRO A 317 -16.21 4.21 -0.45
CA PRO A 317 -16.83 5.50 -0.17
C PRO A 317 -18.22 5.40 0.48
N LEU A 318 -19.07 4.49 0.02
CA LEU A 318 -20.40 4.26 0.60
C LEU A 318 -20.30 3.75 2.03
N LEU A 319 -19.41 2.79 2.27
CA LEU A 319 -19.13 2.28 3.62
C LEU A 319 -18.54 3.36 4.54
N CYS A 320 -17.69 4.26 4.03
CA CYS A 320 -17.22 5.43 4.78
C CYS A 320 -18.41 6.32 5.20
N PHE A 321 -19.28 6.67 4.25
CA PHE A 321 -20.46 7.49 4.53
C PHE A 321 -21.40 6.85 5.56
N LEU A 322 -21.72 5.56 5.39
CA LEU A 322 -22.57 4.82 6.33
C LEU A 322 -21.92 4.68 7.70
N SER A 323 -20.61 4.44 7.77
CA SER A 323 -19.86 4.35 9.02
C SER A 323 -19.83 5.70 9.74
N TYR A 324 -19.62 6.80 9.02
CA TYR A 324 -19.67 8.15 9.55
C TYR A 324 -21.02 8.49 10.17
N ARG A 325 -22.11 8.16 9.48
CA ARG A 325 -23.48 8.40 9.96
C ARG A 325 -23.80 7.63 11.25
N ASN A 326 -23.15 6.49 11.46
CA ASN A 326 -23.31 5.65 12.64
C ASN A 326 -22.24 5.88 13.71
N ALA A 327 -21.29 6.78 13.46
CA ALA A 327 -20.23 7.09 14.40
C ALA A 327 -20.76 7.82 15.64
N ASP A 328 -20.06 7.66 16.76
CA ASP A 328 -20.36 8.38 17.99
C ASP A 328 -20.10 9.89 17.85
N ASN A 329 -21.13 10.71 18.09
CA ASN A 329 -21.07 12.16 18.00
C ASN A 329 -19.99 12.77 18.91
N ALA A 330 -19.66 12.13 20.04
CA ALA A 330 -18.62 12.59 20.96
C ALA A 330 -17.20 12.54 20.36
N LEU A 331 -17.00 11.81 19.25
CA LEU A 331 -15.72 11.61 18.58
C LEU A 331 -15.52 12.46 17.31
N THR A 332 -16.50 13.29 16.94
CA THR A 332 -16.51 14.10 15.71
C THR A 332 -15.29 15.02 15.57
N LYS A 333 -14.87 15.75 16.61
CA LYS A 333 -13.70 16.66 16.53
C LYS A 333 -12.38 15.93 16.26
N LYS A 334 -12.19 14.75 16.86
CA LYS A 334 -11.01 13.90 16.62
C LYS A 334 -11.01 13.34 15.20
N LEU A 335 -12.20 12.97 14.72
CA LEU A 335 -12.39 12.48 13.36
C LEU A 335 -12.05 13.57 12.33
N THR A 336 -12.51 14.81 12.51
CA THR A 336 -12.19 15.91 11.59
C THR A 336 -10.68 16.12 11.47
N THR A 337 -9.95 16.06 12.58
CA THR A 337 -8.48 16.21 12.56
C THR A 337 -7.81 15.05 11.83
N SER A 338 -8.29 13.82 12.05
CA SER A 338 -7.74 12.62 11.43
C SER A 338 -8.02 12.59 9.93
N PHE A 339 -9.24 12.97 9.53
CA PHE A 339 -9.64 13.15 8.13
C PHE A 339 -8.75 14.18 7.44
N LYS A 340 -8.56 15.36 8.04
CA LYS A 340 -7.67 16.40 7.48
C LYS A 340 -6.25 15.89 7.28
N ASN A 341 -5.69 15.14 8.23
CA ASN A 341 -4.36 14.56 8.09
C ASN A 341 -4.29 13.52 6.97
N LEU A 342 -5.23 12.57 6.93
CA LEU A 342 -5.29 11.55 5.87
C LEU A 342 -5.51 12.17 4.49
N PHE A 343 -6.41 13.15 4.39
CA PHE A 343 -6.68 13.89 3.16
C PHE A 343 -5.45 14.68 2.70
N PHE A 344 -4.71 15.28 3.63
CA PHE A 344 -3.47 15.97 3.29
C PHE A 344 -2.40 15.01 2.74
N ILE A 345 -2.26 13.82 3.33
CA ILE A 345 -1.37 12.78 2.79
C ILE A 345 -1.85 12.32 1.42
N PHE A 346 -3.15 12.10 1.28
CA PHE A 346 -3.77 11.73 0.01
C PHE A 346 -3.41 12.72 -1.10
N ILE A 347 -3.62 14.03 -0.90
CA ILE A 347 -3.34 15.05 -1.92
C ILE A 347 -1.87 15.02 -2.33
N ILE A 348 -0.93 15.00 -1.39
CA ILE A 348 0.50 14.98 -1.71
C ILE A 348 0.90 13.68 -2.43
N SER A 349 0.44 12.53 -1.95
CA SER A 349 0.73 11.24 -2.59
C SER A 349 0.10 11.12 -3.97
N PHE A 350 -1.14 11.59 -4.14
CA PHE A 350 -1.86 11.61 -5.41
C PHE A 350 -1.15 12.51 -6.41
N SER A 351 -0.79 13.74 -6.01
CA SER A 351 0.01 14.63 -6.86
C SER A 351 1.36 14.03 -7.20
N PHE A 352 2.06 13.39 -6.24
CA PHE A 352 3.32 12.71 -6.51
C PHE A 352 3.14 11.65 -7.60
N TRP A 353 2.23 10.69 -7.41
CA TRP A 353 2.00 9.62 -8.38
C TRP A 353 1.45 10.13 -9.72
N ALA A 354 0.80 11.29 -9.76
CA ALA A 354 0.37 11.92 -10.99
C ALA A 354 1.53 12.26 -11.93
N PHE A 355 2.77 12.40 -11.47
CA PHE A 355 3.92 12.74 -12.31
C PHE A 355 4.80 11.55 -12.70
N ILE A 356 4.37 10.32 -12.41
CA ILE A 356 5.18 9.13 -12.71
C ILE A 356 5.38 8.90 -14.21
N GLY A 357 4.46 9.31 -15.08
CA GLY A 357 4.57 9.17 -16.54
C GLY A 357 4.25 7.77 -17.11
N TRP A 358 4.19 6.75 -16.26
CA TRP A 358 3.79 5.37 -16.60
C TRP A 358 2.53 4.99 -15.81
N TYR A 359 1.43 4.66 -16.49
CA TYR A 359 0.11 4.47 -15.83
C TYR A 359 -0.53 3.11 -16.17
N PRO A 360 -0.07 2.02 -15.53
CA PRO A 360 -0.79 0.75 -15.58
C PRO A 360 -2.15 0.89 -14.90
N PRO A 361 -3.15 0.08 -15.27
CA PRO A 361 -4.49 0.18 -14.68
C PRO A 361 -4.47 0.11 -13.15
N LEU A 362 -5.10 1.10 -12.52
CA LEU A 362 -5.45 1.29 -11.12
C LEU A 362 -4.28 1.45 -10.13
N ARG A 363 -3.12 0.87 -10.41
CA ARG A 363 -2.05 0.60 -9.43
C ARG A 363 -1.63 1.84 -8.63
N PHE A 364 -1.28 2.94 -9.31
CA PHE A 364 -0.76 4.13 -8.64
C PHE A 364 -1.85 4.92 -7.89
N ASN A 365 -3.08 4.88 -8.38
CA ASN A 365 -4.23 5.40 -7.65
C ASN A 365 -4.56 4.56 -6.42
N LEU A 366 -4.34 3.25 -6.45
CA LEU A 366 -4.46 2.40 -5.26
C LEU A 366 -3.41 2.77 -4.18
N TYR A 367 -2.20 3.16 -4.56
CA TYR A 367 -1.17 3.63 -3.60
C TYR A 367 -1.59 4.90 -2.85
N SER A 368 -2.42 5.75 -3.45
CA SER A 368 -2.87 7.02 -2.89
C SER A 368 -4.34 6.99 -2.43
N VAL A 369 -5.30 6.99 -3.37
CA VAL A 369 -6.74 6.94 -3.12
C VAL A 369 -7.12 5.68 -2.34
N GLY A 370 -6.59 4.52 -2.74
CA GLY A 370 -6.87 3.25 -2.07
C GLY A 370 -6.45 3.26 -0.61
N SER A 371 -5.18 3.60 -0.34
CA SER A 371 -4.63 3.77 1.00
C SER A 371 -5.42 4.79 1.84
N PHE A 372 -5.80 5.93 1.24
CA PHE A 372 -6.60 6.95 1.89
C PHE A 372 -7.97 6.42 2.33
N LEU A 373 -8.72 5.84 1.39
CA LEU A 373 -10.08 5.37 1.64
C LEU A 373 -10.08 4.23 2.65
N VAL A 374 -9.17 3.26 2.57
CA VAL A 374 -9.16 2.12 3.52
C VAL A 374 -8.79 2.55 4.94
N LEU A 375 -7.82 3.44 5.11
CA LEU A 375 -7.44 3.95 6.43
C LEU A 375 -8.55 4.83 7.02
N LEU A 376 -9.18 5.67 6.18
CA LEU A 376 -10.34 6.46 6.59
C LEU A 376 -11.49 5.56 7.02
N PHE A 377 -11.80 4.54 6.22
CA PHE A 377 -12.84 3.57 6.53
C PHE A 377 -12.56 2.85 7.85
N CYS A 378 -11.34 2.36 8.08
CA CYS A 378 -10.98 1.69 9.34
C CYS A 378 -11.10 2.62 10.56
N LEU A 379 -10.76 3.90 10.41
CA LEU A 379 -10.99 4.90 11.47
C LEU A 379 -12.48 5.09 11.75
N LEU A 380 -13.31 5.26 10.72
CA LEU A 380 -14.75 5.44 10.87
C LEU A 380 -15.41 4.17 11.45
N PHE A 381 -15.02 3.01 10.95
CA PHE A 381 -15.47 1.70 11.41
C PHE A 381 -15.21 1.50 12.91
N SER A 382 -14.05 1.94 13.40
CA SER A 382 -13.71 1.83 14.83
C SER A 382 -14.73 2.53 15.75
N MET A 383 -15.42 3.56 15.23
CA MET A 383 -16.37 4.39 15.95
C MET A 383 -17.83 3.88 15.88
N ILE A 384 -18.10 2.79 15.16
CA ILE A 384 -19.44 2.19 15.12
C ILE A 384 -19.71 1.45 16.42
N ASN A 385 -20.72 1.86 17.18
CA ASN A 385 -21.06 1.21 18.47
C ASN A 385 -22.02 0.02 18.32
N ASP A 386 -22.81 -0.01 17.24
CA ASP A 386 -23.82 -1.05 17.03
C ASP A 386 -23.18 -2.35 16.50
N THR A 387 -23.24 -3.41 17.31
CA THR A 387 -22.63 -4.71 16.99
C THR A 387 -23.21 -5.36 15.75
N LYS A 388 -24.50 -5.15 15.45
CA LYS A 388 -25.14 -5.67 14.23
C LYS A 388 -24.60 -4.95 13.00
N LEU A 389 -24.48 -3.62 13.07
CA LEU A 389 -23.91 -2.82 11.99
C LEU A 389 -22.43 -3.12 11.77
N VAL A 390 -21.65 -3.32 12.85
CA VAL A 390 -20.25 -3.74 12.77
C VAL A 390 -20.13 -5.04 11.98
N LYS A 391 -20.87 -6.09 12.37
CA LYS A 391 -20.81 -7.39 11.69
C LYS A 391 -21.23 -7.30 10.22
N LEU A 392 -22.33 -6.59 9.93
CA LEU A 392 -22.81 -6.43 8.55
C LEU A 392 -21.82 -5.63 7.70
N THR A 393 -21.21 -4.58 8.25
CA THR A 393 -20.18 -3.78 7.58
C THR A 393 -18.96 -4.63 7.21
N VAL A 394 -18.48 -5.46 8.15
CA VAL A 394 -17.35 -6.39 7.90
C VAL A 394 -17.73 -7.42 6.85
N LEU A 395 -18.95 -7.96 6.91
CA LEU A 395 -19.44 -8.93 5.94
C LEU A 395 -19.52 -8.31 4.53
N THR A 396 -20.15 -7.15 4.37
CA THR A 396 -20.21 -6.40 3.11
C THR A 396 -18.83 -6.18 2.52
N TYR A 397 -17.91 -5.64 3.33
CA TYR A 397 -16.54 -5.35 2.88
C TYR A 397 -15.80 -6.62 2.48
N SER A 398 -15.79 -7.63 3.36
CA SER A 398 -14.99 -8.84 3.15
C SER A 398 -15.51 -9.63 1.95
N THR A 399 -16.84 -9.72 1.79
CA THR A 399 -17.44 -10.38 0.63
C THR A 399 -17.10 -9.66 -0.68
N TYR A 400 -17.13 -8.32 -0.72
CA TYR A 400 -16.70 -7.59 -1.92
C TYR A 400 -15.22 -7.83 -2.23
N PHE A 401 -14.33 -7.56 -1.27
CA PHE A 401 -12.89 -7.57 -1.53
C PHE A 401 -12.30 -8.96 -1.69
N LEU A 402 -12.89 -10.02 -1.13
CA LEU A 402 -12.49 -11.40 -1.42
C LEU A 402 -12.75 -11.74 -2.90
N PHE A 403 -13.95 -11.42 -3.39
CA PHE A 403 -14.38 -11.74 -4.75
C PHE A 403 -13.98 -10.71 -5.81
N LEU A 404 -13.41 -9.57 -5.40
CA LEU A 404 -12.88 -8.56 -6.33
C LEU A 404 -11.67 -9.13 -7.07
N ASN A 405 -11.72 -9.14 -8.40
CA ASN A 405 -10.64 -9.57 -9.29
C ASN A 405 -9.35 -8.73 -9.10
N HIS A 406 -8.24 -9.22 -9.65
CA HIS A 406 -6.96 -8.50 -9.63
C HIS A 406 -7.07 -7.13 -10.32
N TRP A 407 -6.36 -6.11 -9.81
CA TRP A 407 -6.48 -4.73 -10.30
C TRP A 407 -5.90 -4.51 -11.71
N ASN A 408 -5.06 -5.43 -12.20
CA ASN A 408 -4.55 -5.40 -13.58
C ASN A 408 -5.60 -5.91 -14.61
N PHE A 409 -6.79 -6.35 -14.19
CA PHE A 409 -7.83 -6.81 -15.10
C PHE A 409 -8.35 -5.65 -15.98
N LEU A 410 -8.35 -5.85 -17.31
CA LEU A 410 -8.73 -4.79 -18.27
C LEU A 410 -10.14 -4.26 -18.07
N GLY A 411 -11.08 -5.12 -17.71
CA GLY A 411 -12.48 -4.75 -17.45
C GLY A 411 -12.69 -3.99 -16.13
N VAL A 412 -11.63 -3.69 -15.37
CA VAL A 412 -11.62 -3.05 -14.05
C VAL A 412 -12.28 -3.94 -12.98
N VAL A 413 -13.57 -4.25 -13.12
CA VAL A 413 -14.32 -5.14 -12.23
C VAL A 413 -14.99 -6.25 -13.04
N ASN A 414 -14.77 -7.50 -12.64
CA ASN A 414 -15.52 -8.66 -13.14
C ASN A 414 -16.68 -8.95 -12.18
N ILE A 415 -17.92 -8.70 -12.61
CA ILE A 415 -19.10 -8.90 -11.77
C ILE A 415 -19.37 -10.39 -11.59
N ASN A 416 -19.26 -10.86 -10.34
CA ASN A 416 -19.54 -12.24 -9.94
C ASN A 416 -20.55 -12.29 -8.77
N TYR A 417 -20.95 -13.50 -8.38
CA TYR A 417 -21.92 -13.71 -7.31
C TYR A 417 -21.53 -13.06 -5.98
N GLY A 418 -20.24 -13.06 -5.62
CA GLY A 418 -19.77 -12.42 -4.39
C GLY A 418 -19.87 -10.90 -4.44
N ILE A 419 -19.54 -10.28 -5.58
CA ILE A 419 -19.74 -8.84 -5.77
C ILE A 419 -21.23 -8.49 -5.67
N LEU A 420 -22.11 -9.23 -6.35
CA LEU A 420 -23.56 -9.01 -6.27
C LEU A 420 -24.09 -9.16 -4.83
N LEU A 421 -23.66 -10.21 -4.13
CA LEU A 421 -24.02 -10.47 -2.73
C LEU A 421 -23.56 -9.33 -1.80
N SER A 422 -22.37 -8.78 -2.04
CA SER A 422 -21.88 -7.63 -1.27
C SER A 422 -22.76 -6.39 -1.45
N PHE A 423 -23.28 -6.13 -2.65
CA PHE A 423 -24.20 -5.02 -2.91
C PHE A 423 -25.57 -5.23 -2.26
N ILE A 424 -26.05 -6.47 -2.17
CA ILE A 424 -27.24 -6.81 -1.39
C ILE A 424 -27.00 -6.47 0.09
N PHE A 425 -25.87 -6.90 0.67
CA PHE A 425 -25.53 -6.56 2.06
C PHE A 425 -25.38 -5.05 2.28
N LEU A 426 -24.78 -4.33 1.31
CA LEU A 426 -24.65 -2.88 1.36
C LEU A 426 -26.02 -2.19 1.36
N THR A 427 -26.97 -2.69 0.55
CA THR A 427 -28.34 -2.18 0.49
C THR A 427 -29.06 -2.40 1.82
N ILE A 428 -28.94 -3.59 2.42
CA ILE A 428 -29.48 -3.88 3.75
C ILE A 428 -28.86 -2.94 4.81
N LEU A 429 -27.54 -2.75 4.76
CA LEU A 429 -26.81 -1.86 5.68
C LEU A 429 -27.29 -0.42 5.56
N PHE A 430 -27.53 0.05 4.32
CA PHE A 430 -28.09 1.36 4.04
C PHE A 430 -29.47 1.52 4.70
N PHE A 431 -30.41 0.61 4.45
CA PHE A 431 -31.76 0.67 5.04
C PHE A 431 -31.74 0.64 6.58
N LEU A 432 -30.92 -0.22 7.18
CA LEU A 432 -30.80 -0.30 8.64
C LEU A 432 -30.25 1.00 9.25
N THR A 433 -29.27 1.61 8.58
CA THR A 433 -28.67 2.88 9.03
C THR A 433 -29.69 4.03 9.01
N PHE A 434 -30.48 4.14 7.94
CA PHE A 434 -31.46 5.22 7.82
C PHE A 434 -32.67 5.04 8.75
N LYS A 435 -33.23 3.82 8.85
CA LYS A 435 -34.35 3.50 9.76
C LYS A 435 -34.03 3.80 11.24
N LYS A 436 -32.78 3.63 11.64
CA LYS A 436 -32.33 3.89 13.02
C LYS A 436 -32.29 5.40 13.35
N ASN A 437 -31.90 6.23 12.39
CA ASN A 437 -31.81 7.67 12.60
C ASN A 437 -33.19 8.32 12.71
N ASP A 438 -34.18 7.86 11.95
CA ASP A 438 -35.56 8.36 12.10
C ASP A 438 -36.12 8.11 13.51
N LYS A 439 -35.76 6.97 14.13
CA LYS A 439 -36.14 6.67 15.52
C LYS A 439 -35.40 7.53 16.56
N ARG A 440 -34.16 7.99 16.26
CA ARG A 440 -33.43 8.91 17.14
C ARG A 440 -33.99 10.33 17.08
N ILE A 441 -34.32 10.81 15.88
CA ILE A 441 -34.93 12.13 15.68
C ILE A 441 -36.30 12.18 16.37
N LYS A 442 -37.13 11.15 16.19
CA LYS A 442 -38.44 11.03 16.87
C LYS A 442 -38.40 10.90 18.40
N LYS A 443 -37.22 10.64 19.00
CA LYS A 443 -37.05 10.61 20.46
C LYS A 443 -36.54 11.93 21.03
N LEU A 444 -36.10 12.85 20.16
CA LEU A 444 -35.55 14.16 20.52
C LEU A 444 -36.53 15.30 20.17
N SER A 445 -37.44 15.07 19.23
CA SER A 445 -38.69 15.83 19.05
C SER A 445 -39.73 15.35 20.04
#